data_AF-A0A349JSD7-F1
#
_entry.id   AF-A0A349JSD7-F1
#
_cell.length_a   1.000
_cell.length_b   1.000
_cell.length_c   1.000
_cell.angle_alpha   90.00
_cell.angle_beta   90.00
_cell.angle_gamma   90.00
#
_symmetry.space_group_name_H-M   'P 1'
#
loop_
_entity.id
_entity.type
_entity.pdbx_description
1 polymer ?
#
loop_
_entity_poly.entity_id
_entity_poly.type
_entity_poly.pdbx_seq_one_letter_code
_entity_poly.pdbx_strand_id
1 'polypeptide(L)' 'MNTSPWNAGGEVEALVHPTAIIDPRANVAPGVAVGPYSIIGPGVVVGRGTVLGPHVLVERDTTLGEQC' A
#
# COMPACT_ATOMS: atom_id res chain seq x y z
N MET A 1 11.63 -1.10 -21.69
CA MET A 1 11.45 0.18 -20.98
C MET A 1 10.11 0.11 -20.25
N ASN A 2 10.08 -0.43 -19.03
CA ASN A 2 8.87 -0.61 -18.22
C ASN A 2 8.77 0.51 -17.18
N THR A 3 8.22 1.65 -17.56
CA THR A 3 7.95 2.78 -16.66
C THR A 3 6.72 2.52 -15.80
N SER A 4 6.64 1.34 -15.18
CA SER A 4 5.60 1.04 -14.22
C SER A 4 5.96 1.76 -12.91
N PRO A 5 5.06 2.55 -12.31
CA PRO A 5 5.35 3.35 -11.11
C PRO A 5 5.79 2.50 -9.89
N TRP A 6 5.60 1.18 -9.94
CA TRP A 6 6.01 0.20 -8.92
C TRP A 6 7.45 -0.34 -9.08
N ASN A 7 8.16 -0.05 -10.19
CA ASN A 7 9.53 -0.55 -10.46
C ASN A 7 10.64 0.48 -10.19
N ALA A 8 10.31 1.65 -9.64
CA ALA A 8 11.30 2.65 -9.29
C ALA A 8 11.89 2.32 -7.91
N GLY A 9 13.08 1.71 -7.87
CA GLY A 9 13.88 1.47 -6.68
C GLY A 9 14.43 2.76 -6.06
N GLY A 10 13.56 3.71 -5.74
CA GLY A 10 13.87 4.94 -5.01
C GLY A 10 12.97 5.03 -3.79
N GLU A 11 13.44 5.70 -2.75
CA GLU A 11 12.69 6.04 -1.54
C GLU A 11 11.47 6.92 -1.90
N VAL A 12 10.40 6.31 -2.41
CA VAL A 12 9.16 7.02 -2.73
C VAL A 12 8.26 6.98 -1.50
N GLU A 13 7.69 8.13 -1.14
CA GLU A 13 6.56 8.20 -0.21
C GLU A 13 5.44 7.25 -0.68
N ALA A 14 4.57 6.81 0.23
CA ALA A 14 3.51 5.87 -0.12
C ALA A 14 2.66 6.38 -1.31
N LEU A 15 2.63 5.61 -2.40
CA LEU A 15 1.89 5.93 -3.62
C LEU A 15 0.46 5.45 -3.49
N VAL A 16 -0.39 6.28 -2.88
CA VAL A 16 -1.80 5.96 -2.65
C VAL A 16 -2.66 6.54 -3.75
N HIS A 17 -3.41 5.68 -4.46
CA HIS A 17 -4.40 6.16 -5.42
C HIS A 17 -5.50 6.95 -4.69
N PRO A 18 -5.99 8.09 -5.23
CA PRO A 18 -7.00 8.94 -4.56
C PRO A 18 -8.34 8.26 -4.27
N THR A 19 -8.63 7.11 -4.90
CA THR A 19 -9.84 6.30 -4.62
C THR A 19 -9.61 5.23 -3.57
N ALA A 20 -8.37 5.03 -3.11
CA ALA A 20 -8.08 4.10 -2.04
C ALA A 20 -8.58 4.68 -0.70
N ILE A 21 -9.16 3.81 0.12
CA ILE A 21 -9.68 4.18 1.44
C ILE A 21 -8.75 3.58 2.47
N ILE A 22 -8.07 4.44 3.23
CA ILE A 22 -7.14 4.04 4.28
C ILE A 22 -7.68 4.52 5.61
N ASP A 23 -7.90 3.59 6.54
CA ASP A 23 -8.26 3.94 7.91
C ASP A 23 -7.11 4.71 8.58
N PRO A 24 -7.36 5.80 9.31
CA PRO A 24 -6.31 6.58 9.98
C PRO A 24 -5.54 5.80 11.05
N ARG A 25 -6.05 4.64 11.50
CA ARG A 25 -5.34 3.72 12.41
C ARG A 25 -4.46 2.71 11.67
N ALA A 26 -4.44 2.72 10.35
CA ALA A 26 -3.53 1.89 9.58
C ALA A 26 -2.11 2.50 9.58
N ASN A 27 -1.11 1.63 9.68
CA ASN A 27 0.30 1.99 9.58
C ASN A 27 0.84 1.56 8.22
N VAL A 28 1.08 2.53 7.33
CA VAL A 28 1.59 2.28 5.98
C VAL A 28 3.02 2.80 5.90
N ALA A 29 3.98 1.89 5.70
CA ALA A 29 5.39 2.27 5.57
C ALA A 29 5.65 3.07 4.27
N PRO A 30 6.76 3.84 4.21
CA PRO A 30 7.21 4.46 2.96
C PRO A 30 7.44 3.40 1.87
N GLY A 31 7.30 3.79 0.60
CA GLY A 31 7.52 2.90 -0.53
C GLY A 31 6.37 1.94 -0.83
N VAL A 32 5.26 2.00 -0.08
CA VAL A 32 4.07 1.20 -0.36
C VAL A 32 3.30 1.79 -1.53
N ALA A 33 2.89 0.96 -2.47
CA ALA A 33 1.98 1.36 -3.55
C ALA A 33 0.57 0.81 -3.28
N VAL A 34 -0.44 1.67 -3.33
CA VAL A 34 -1.85 1.30 -3.11
C VAL A 34 -2.66 1.61 -4.36
N GLY A 35 -3.15 0.54 -5.00
CA GLY A 35 -3.98 0.61 -6.19
C GLY A 35 -5.37 1.22 -5.96
N PRO A 36 -6.07 1.57 -7.05
CA PRO A 36 -7.42 2.14 -6.99
C PRO A 36 -8.42 1.18 -6.34
N TYR A 37 -9.37 1.75 -5.59
CA TYR A 37 -10.45 1.02 -4.90
C TYR A 37 -9.98 0.02 -3.83
N SER A 38 -8.72 0.13 -3.40
CA SER A 38 -8.21 -0.67 -2.30
C SER A 38 -8.64 -0.09 -0.96
N ILE A 39 -8.94 -0.96 -0.01
CA ILE A 39 -9.46 -0.62 1.31
C ILE A 39 -8.52 -1.20 2.37
N ILE A 40 -7.97 -0.33 3.21
CA ILE A 40 -7.10 -0.69 4.32
C ILE A 40 -7.85 -0.42 5.63
N GLY A 41 -8.15 -1.50 6.36
CA GLY A 41 -8.87 -1.44 7.64
C GLY A 41 -8.04 -0.91 8.81
N PRO A 42 -8.69 -0.69 9.97
CA PRO A 42 -8.02 -0.17 11.18
C PRO A 42 -7.01 -1.17 11.73
N GLY A 43 -5.87 -0.68 12.21
CA GLY A 43 -4.83 -1.52 12.83
C GLY A 43 -4.03 -2.38 11.84
N VAL A 44 -4.21 -2.16 10.54
CA VAL A 44 -3.41 -2.82 9.50
C VAL A 44 -2.00 -2.26 9.51
N VAL A 45 -1.02 -3.15 9.35
CA VAL A 45 0.40 -2.78 9.19
C VAL A 45 0.87 -3.21 7.82
N VAL A 46 1.39 -2.27 7.02
CA VAL A 46 1.94 -2.54 5.68
C VAL A 46 3.44 -2.26 5.68
N GLY A 47 4.23 -3.30 5.45
CA GLY A 47 5.68 -3.23 5.33
C GLY A 47 6.17 -2.40 4.12
N ARG A 48 7.42 -1.96 4.18
CA ARG A 48 8.06 -1.14 3.15
C ARG A 48 8.13 -1.89 1.81
N GLY A 49 7.89 -1.17 0.71
CA GLY A 49 8.03 -1.72 -0.64
C GLY A 49 6.93 -2.70 -1.05
N THR A 50 5.86 -2.81 -0.27
CA THR A 50 4.71 -3.68 -0.56
C THR A 50 3.80 -3.03 -1.59
N VAL A 51 3.28 -3.84 -2.53
CA VAL A 51 2.43 -3.34 -3.62
C VAL A 51 1.04 -3.95 -3.51
N LEU A 52 0.07 -3.14 -3.11
CA LEU A 52 -1.35 -3.48 -3.14
C LEU A 52 -1.91 -3.15 -4.53
N GLY A 53 -2.32 -4.19 -5.25
CA GLY A 53 -3.02 -4.04 -6.53
C GLY A 53 -4.38 -3.34 -6.41
N PRO A 54 -5.11 -3.19 -7.51
CA PRO A 54 -6.48 -2.66 -7.51
C PRO A 54 -7.46 -3.62 -6.82
N HIS A 55 -8.51 -3.10 -6.20
CA HIS A 55 -9.56 -3.86 -5.51
C HIS A 55 -9.07 -4.76 -4.35
N VAL A 56 -7.96 -4.39 -3.71
CA VAL A 56 -7.44 -5.13 -2.55
C VAL A 56 -8.16 -4.70 -1.28
N LEU A 57 -8.69 -5.65 -0.52
CA LEU A 57 -9.26 -5.42 0.81
C LEU A 57 -8.32 -6.03 1.85
N VAL A 58 -7.83 -5.20 2.77
CA VAL A 58 -7.07 -5.65 3.94
C VAL A 58 -7.92 -5.39 5.18
N GLU A 59 -8.36 -6.47 5.82
CA GLU A 59 -9.18 -6.39 7.03
C GLU A 59 -8.36 -5.99 8.26
N ARG A 60 -9.06 -5.55 9.31
CA ARG A 60 -8.47 -5.11 10.57
C ARG A 60 -7.46 -6.12 11.14
N ASP A 61 -6.48 -5.60 11.89
CA ASP A 61 -5.47 -6.40 12.60
C ASP A 61 -4.60 -7.31 11.70
N THR A 62 -4.48 -6.97 10.41
CA THR A 62 -3.64 -7.68 9.45
C THR A 62 -2.25 -7.06 9.36
N THR A 63 -1.22 -7.90 9.31
CA THR A 63 0.17 -7.46 9.08
C THR A 63 0.66 -7.99 7.74
N LEU A 64 1.03 -7.08 6.85
CA LEU A 64 1.73 -7.39 5.60
C LEU A 64 3.22 -7.17 5.80
N GLY A 65 4.00 -8.18 5.42
CA GLY A 65 5.46 -8.11 5.44
C GLY A 65 6.01 -7.08 4.46
N GLU A 66 7.33 -6.91 4.50
CA GLU A 66 8.05 -6.02 3.57
C GLU A 66 8.20 -6.69 2.20
N GLN A 67 8.18 -5.88 1.13
CA GLN A 67 8.40 -6.30 -0.26
C GLN A 67 7.47 -7.42 -0.74
N CYS A 68 6.21 -7.39 -0.29
CA CYS A 68 5.20 -8.38 -0.65
C CYS A 68 4.26 -7.91 -1.78
#